data_AF-A0A5B7B343-F1
#
_entry.id   AF-A0A5B7B343-F1
#
_cell.length_a   1.000
_cell.length_b   1.000
_cell.length_c   1.000
_cell.angle_alpha   90.00
_cell.angle_beta   90.00
_cell.angle_gamma   90.00
#
_symmetry.space_group_name_H-M   'P 1'
#
loop_
_entity.id
_entity.type
_entity.pdbx_description
1 polymer ?
#
loop_
_entity_poly.entity_id
_entity_poly.type
_entity_poly.pdbx_seq_one_letter_code
_entity_poly.pdbx_strand_id
1 'polypeptide(L)'
;MSRGLISRLRLLSIGPRTPSITVLTTQFRRFSADSLVDECYNSNEEQLRIIEAKPGVMTPNSKRTGLIAVKCGMTALWDKWGARVPISILWLDDNIVSQVKTLEKEGISALQVGCGHKKEKHLTKPEVGHFRAQGVPMKRKLREFPVTEDALLPLGTSIGVRHFVPGQYVDVTGITRGKGFQGGMKRWGFKGMPASHGASLSHRSIGSTGQRDAPGKVFKGKKMPGRMGGKQRTVKNVWVYKIDPARNLMWVKGQVPGAEGNFVFIKDAFYKKPDISLLPFPTYFAPEDEDIAELEPLVAELGEVDPFMAAD
;
A
#
# COMPACT_ATOMS: atom_id res chain seq x y z
N MET A 1 58.89 -9.78 -66.35
CA MET A 1 58.48 -8.65 -67.22
C MET A 1 58.48 -7.39 -66.39
N SER A 2 59.34 -6.46 -66.79
CA SER A 2 59.61 -5.17 -66.16
C SER A 2 58.61 -4.10 -66.59
N ARG A 3 58.70 -2.95 -65.89
CA ARG A 3 58.19 -1.58 -66.15
C ARG A 3 57.16 -1.17 -65.10
N GLY A 4 57.39 -0.24 -64.16
CA GLY A 4 58.46 0.74 -63.95
C GLY A 4 57.83 2.12 -63.70
N LEU A 5 58.32 2.84 -62.66
CA LEU A 5 58.47 4.32 -62.57
C LEU A 5 57.16 5.18 -62.57
N ILE A 6 56.88 6.21 -61.76
CA ILE A 6 57.67 7.30 -61.14
C ILE A 6 56.88 7.99 -59.99
N SER A 7 57.67 8.52 -59.06
CA SER A 7 57.43 9.44 -57.93
C SER A 7 56.56 10.69 -58.19
N ARG A 8 56.02 11.27 -57.10
CA ARG A 8 56.27 12.69 -56.75
C ARG A 8 55.83 13.03 -55.32
N LEU A 9 56.80 13.43 -54.50
CA LEU A 9 56.63 14.18 -53.26
C LEU A 9 56.04 15.57 -53.54
N ARG A 10 55.11 16.02 -52.70
CA ARG A 10 54.87 17.46 -52.45
C ARG A 10 54.53 17.68 -50.98
N LEU A 11 55.48 18.29 -50.29
CA LEU A 11 55.29 19.02 -49.04
C LEU A 11 54.33 20.19 -49.29
N LEU A 12 53.24 20.26 -48.53
CA LEU A 12 52.54 21.51 -48.25
C LEU A 12 52.06 21.50 -46.80
N SER A 13 52.77 22.28 -45.98
CA SER A 13 52.35 22.75 -44.67
C SER A 13 51.25 23.81 -44.82
N ILE A 14 50.07 23.59 -44.24
CA ILE A 14 49.11 24.67 -43.91
C ILE A 14 48.46 24.30 -42.58
N GLY A 15 48.54 25.21 -41.61
CA GLY A 15 48.20 25.00 -40.20
C GLY A 15 46.71 24.80 -39.86
N PRO A 16 46.36 24.74 -38.56
CA PRO A 16 45.04 24.32 -38.10
C PRO A 16 43.99 25.40 -38.40
N ARG A 17 42.97 25.05 -39.19
CA ARG A 17 41.74 25.84 -39.32
C ARG A 17 40.75 25.38 -38.26
N THR A 18 40.44 26.27 -37.32
CA THR A 18 39.35 26.18 -36.35
C THR A 18 38.00 25.96 -37.06
N PRO A 19 37.13 25.05 -36.58
CA PRO A 19 35.80 24.92 -37.15
C PRO A 19 34.91 26.11 -36.74
N SER A 20 34.36 26.80 -37.72
CA SER A 20 33.35 27.85 -37.53
C SER A 20 32.04 27.25 -37.04
N ILE A 21 31.49 27.84 -35.97
CA ILE A 21 30.17 27.53 -35.40
C ILE A 21 29.10 27.95 -36.41
N THR A 22 28.45 26.97 -37.04
CA THR A 22 27.24 27.19 -37.82
C THR A 22 26.05 27.26 -36.86
N VAL A 23 25.50 28.46 -36.67
CA VAL A 23 24.26 28.69 -35.92
C VAL A 23 23.09 28.10 -36.71
N LEU A 24 22.61 26.93 -36.29
CA LEU A 24 21.32 26.40 -36.73
C LEU A 24 20.22 27.22 -36.04
N THR A 25 19.63 28.17 -36.76
CA THR A 25 18.38 28.83 -36.38
C THR A 25 17.26 27.79 -36.37
N THR A 26 16.98 27.20 -35.22
CA THR A 26 15.77 26.42 -34.99
C THR A 26 14.57 27.35 -34.94
N GLN A 27 13.80 27.40 -36.03
CA GLN A 27 12.45 27.98 -36.03
C GLN A 27 11.58 27.21 -35.04
N PHE A 28 11.30 27.82 -33.88
CA PHE A 28 10.24 27.36 -32.99
C PHE A 28 8.89 27.51 -33.71
N ARG A 29 8.34 26.41 -34.22
CA ARG A 29 6.90 26.35 -34.54
C ARG A 29 6.13 26.35 -33.22
N ARG A 30 5.54 27.50 -32.87
CA ARG A 30 4.44 27.56 -31.91
C ARG A 30 3.24 26.86 -32.55
N PHE A 31 2.93 25.65 -32.13
CA PHE A 31 1.58 25.11 -32.31
C PHE A 31 0.69 25.83 -31.28
N SER A 32 -0.10 26.81 -31.74
CA SER A 32 -1.30 27.21 -31.02
C SER A 32 -2.24 26.00 -31.05
N ALA A 33 -2.66 25.56 -29.87
CA ALA A 33 -3.76 24.62 -29.70
C ALA A 33 -5.03 25.40 -29.36
N ASP A 34 -5.39 26.37 -30.21
CA ASP A 34 -6.76 26.90 -30.24
C ASP A 34 -7.62 25.90 -31.04
N SER A 35 -8.01 24.81 -30.38
CA SER A 35 -9.05 23.93 -30.91
C SER A 35 -10.41 24.53 -30.58
N LEU A 36 -10.96 25.22 -31.58
CA LEU A 36 -12.38 25.27 -31.97
C LEU A 36 -13.37 24.86 -30.86
N VAL A 37 -13.82 25.86 -30.13
CA VAL A 37 -15.09 25.86 -29.41
C VAL A 37 -16.22 25.87 -30.44
N ASP A 38 -16.70 24.68 -30.82
CA ASP A 38 -18.01 24.56 -31.44
C ASP A 38 -19.08 24.54 -30.33
N GLU A 39 -19.87 25.59 -30.31
CA GLU A 39 -21.08 25.74 -29.50
C GLU A 39 -22.14 24.73 -29.95
N CYS A 40 -22.17 23.58 -29.28
CA CYS A 40 -23.34 22.71 -29.23
C CYS A 40 -23.71 22.49 -27.76
N TYR A 41 -24.30 23.52 -27.14
CA TYR A 41 -25.02 23.41 -25.88
C TYR A 41 -26.30 22.60 -26.11
N ASN A 42 -26.17 21.27 -26.16
CA ASN A 42 -27.28 20.38 -25.87
C ASN A 42 -27.19 19.99 -24.39
N SER A 43 -28.12 20.58 -23.65
CA SER A 43 -28.47 20.34 -22.25
C SER A 43 -28.66 18.85 -21.95
N ASN A 44 -27.59 18.21 -21.53
CA ASN A 44 -27.62 17.16 -20.53
C ASN A 44 -26.56 17.55 -19.51
N GLU A 45 -26.90 18.51 -18.66
CA GLU A 45 -26.21 18.68 -17.38
C GLU A 45 -26.45 17.38 -16.60
N GLU A 46 -25.62 16.38 -16.83
CA GLU A 46 -25.35 15.36 -15.82
C GLU A 46 -24.91 16.16 -14.59
N GLN A 47 -25.83 16.37 -13.64
CA GLN A 47 -25.51 16.93 -12.34
C GLN A 47 -24.31 16.16 -11.81
N LEU A 48 -23.11 16.74 -11.91
CA LEU A 48 -21.92 16.20 -11.30
C LEU A 48 -22.26 16.10 -9.81
N ARG A 49 -22.51 14.88 -9.32
CA ARG A 49 -22.80 14.65 -7.90
C ARG A 49 -21.63 15.25 -7.12
N ILE A 50 -21.88 16.39 -6.48
CA ILE A 50 -20.90 17.02 -5.62
C ILE A 50 -20.80 16.13 -4.38
N ILE A 51 -19.68 15.43 -4.25
CA ILE A 51 -19.41 14.57 -3.09
C ILE A 51 -18.92 15.48 -1.98
N GLU A 52 -19.80 15.79 -1.03
CA GLU A 52 -19.49 16.63 0.11
C GLU A 52 -19.02 15.78 1.30
N ALA A 53 -17.99 16.27 2.00
CA ALA A 53 -17.54 15.69 3.26
C ALA A 53 -18.48 16.14 4.39
N LYS A 54 -19.52 15.35 4.70
CA LYS A 54 -20.42 15.60 5.83
C LYS A 54 -20.29 14.50 6.88
N PRO A 55 -20.27 14.85 8.18
CA PRO A 55 -20.36 13.84 9.23
C PRO A 55 -21.73 13.15 9.17
N GLY A 56 -21.73 11.83 9.33
CA GLY A 56 -22.94 11.02 9.30
C GLY A 56 -22.88 9.88 10.32
N VAL A 57 -23.97 9.14 10.44
CA VAL A 57 -24.02 7.94 11.29
C VAL A 57 -23.85 6.71 10.42
N MET A 58 -22.94 5.82 10.81
CA MET A 58 -22.69 4.58 10.09
C MET A 58 -23.88 3.62 10.24
N THR A 59 -24.34 3.02 9.14
CA THR A 59 -25.37 1.97 9.20
C THR A 59 -24.71 0.58 9.28
N PRO A 60 -25.43 -0.49 9.68
CA PRO A 60 -24.88 -1.85 9.77
C PRO A 60 -24.34 -2.44 8.46
N ASN A 61 -24.81 -1.92 7.33
CA ASN A 61 -24.40 -2.31 5.98
C ASN A 61 -23.35 -1.37 5.39
N SER A 62 -23.15 -0.20 6.00
CA SER A 62 -22.17 0.78 5.59
C SER A 62 -20.76 0.23 5.75
N LYS A 63 -19.87 0.66 4.88
CA LYS A 63 -18.46 0.31 4.92
C LYS A 63 -17.61 1.54 4.61
N ARG A 64 -16.94 2.01 5.66
CA ARG A 64 -15.99 3.11 5.59
C ARG A 64 -14.68 2.72 4.91
N THR A 65 -13.92 3.74 4.57
CA THR A 65 -12.62 3.60 3.91
C THR A 65 -11.56 2.98 4.81
N GLY A 66 -10.59 2.32 4.19
CA GLY A 66 -9.37 1.87 4.87
C GLY A 66 -8.24 2.87 4.71
N LEU A 67 -7.16 2.66 5.45
CA LEU A 67 -5.97 3.51 5.42
C LEU A 67 -4.72 2.71 5.08
N ILE A 68 -3.72 3.43 4.58
CA ILE A 68 -2.40 2.88 4.34
C ILE A 68 -1.51 3.36 5.49
N ALA A 69 -0.67 2.46 6.00
CA ALA A 69 0.32 2.79 7.00
C ALA A 69 1.67 2.16 6.64
N VAL A 70 2.71 2.64 7.30
CA VAL A 70 4.05 2.07 7.26
C VAL A 70 4.29 1.34 8.57
N LYS A 71 4.72 0.08 8.50
CA LYS A 71 5.10 -0.66 9.71
C LYS A 71 6.45 -0.13 10.21
N CYS A 72 6.47 0.56 11.36
CA CYS A 72 7.71 1.11 11.91
C CYS A 72 8.54 0.03 12.61
N GLY A 73 7.90 -0.81 13.43
CA GLY A 73 8.59 -1.76 14.29
C GLY A 73 7.65 -2.45 15.26
N MET A 74 8.23 -3.20 16.18
CA MET A 74 7.51 -3.83 17.29
C MET A 74 8.15 -3.45 18.62
N THR A 75 7.33 -3.25 19.63
CA THR A 75 7.74 -3.02 21.02
C THR A 75 6.84 -3.81 21.95
N ALA A 76 7.10 -3.74 23.25
CA ALA A 76 6.20 -4.25 24.27
C ALA A 76 5.75 -3.11 25.18
N LEU A 77 4.45 -3.09 25.49
CA LEU A 77 3.90 -2.23 26.55
C LEU A 77 3.44 -3.11 27.71
N TRP A 78 3.38 -2.52 28.88
CA TRP A 78 2.81 -3.15 30.07
C TRP A 78 1.40 -2.64 30.27
N ASP A 79 0.52 -3.57 30.55
CA ASP A 79 -0.87 -3.30 30.86
C ASP A 79 -1.03 -2.79 32.29
N LYS A 80 -2.20 -2.24 32.62
CA LYS A 80 -2.51 -1.77 33.98
C LYS A 80 -2.45 -2.89 35.03
N TRP A 81 -2.66 -4.14 34.62
CA TRP A 81 -2.56 -5.33 35.49
C TRP A 81 -1.17 -5.98 35.49
N GLY A 82 -0.16 -5.32 34.91
CA GLY A 82 1.20 -5.86 34.85
C GLY A 82 1.40 -6.98 33.83
N ALA A 83 0.47 -7.15 32.88
CA ALA A 83 0.65 -8.09 31.76
C ALA A 83 1.49 -7.47 30.63
N ARG A 84 2.46 -8.20 30.09
CA ARG A 84 3.26 -7.74 28.94
C ARG A 84 2.51 -7.95 27.63
N VAL A 85 2.23 -6.87 26.91
CA VAL A 85 1.53 -6.90 25.62
C VAL A 85 2.50 -6.62 24.47
N PRO A 86 2.68 -7.56 23.51
CA PRO A 86 3.46 -7.30 22.30
C PRO A 86 2.67 -6.42 21.34
N ILE A 87 3.27 -5.36 20.81
CA ILE A 87 2.59 -4.35 20.01
C ILE A 87 3.41 -4.00 18.77
N SER A 88 2.72 -3.85 17.63
CA SER A 88 3.26 -3.30 16.40
C SER A 88 2.90 -1.82 16.26
N ILE A 89 3.88 -1.00 15.85
CA ILE A 89 3.70 0.44 15.62
C ILE A 89 3.49 0.67 14.13
N LEU A 90 2.38 1.32 13.78
CA LEU A 90 2.01 1.69 12.42
C LEU A 90 1.95 3.21 12.30
N TRP A 91 2.68 3.75 11.32
CA TRP A 91 2.70 5.18 11.03
C TRP A 91 1.84 5.48 9.80
N LEU A 92 0.91 6.42 9.94
CA LEU A 92 0.04 6.86 8.87
C LEU A 92 0.66 8.12 8.25
N ASP A 93 1.38 7.91 7.16
CA ASP A 93 2.12 8.94 6.42
C ASP A 93 1.20 9.64 5.40
N ASP A 94 0.64 10.79 5.78
CA ASP A 94 -0.23 11.67 5.00
C ASP A 94 -1.14 10.95 4.00
N ASN A 95 -2.14 10.24 4.52
CA ASN A 95 -3.14 9.59 3.70
C ASN A 95 -4.09 10.64 3.09
N ILE A 96 -4.28 10.58 1.77
CA ILE A 96 -5.18 11.48 1.04
C ILE A 96 -6.02 10.69 0.04
N VAL A 97 -7.26 11.13 -0.19
CA VAL A 97 -8.11 10.58 -1.26
C VAL A 97 -7.61 11.10 -2.61
N SER A 98 -7.15 10.19 -3.47
CA SER A 98 -6.61 10.53 -4.79
C SER A 98 -7.61 10.40 -5.93
N GLN A 99 -8.56 9.47 -5.83
CA GLN A 99 -9.61 9.26 -6.83
C GLN A 99 -10.85 8.68 -6.15
N VAL A 100 -12.02 9.16 -6.57
CA VAL A 100 -13.31 8.61 -6.16
C VAL A 100 -13.90 7.83 -7.32
N LYS A 101 -14.22 6.56 -7.07
CA LYS A 101 -14.80 5.64 -8.05
C LYS A 101 -16.28 5.46 -7.73
N THR A 102 -17.13 5.68 -8.72
CA THR A 102 -18.59 5.57 -8.59
C THR A 102 -19.12 4.41 -9.41
N LEU A 103 -20.28 3.88 -9.01
CA LEU A 103 -20.94 2.78 -9.72
C LEU A 103 -21.24 3.12 -11.19
N GLU A 104 -21.62 4.37 -11.46
CA GLU A 104 -22.01 4.83 -12.80
C GLU A 104 -20.84 4.82 -13.79
N LYS A 105 -19.64 5.22 -13.34
CA LYS A 105 -18.47 5.34 -14.22
C LYS A 105 -17.65 4.05 -14.29
N GLU A 106 -17.44 3.38 -13.16
CA GLU A 106 -16.50 2.27 -13.05
C GLU A 106 -17.16 0.94 -12.65
N GLY A 107 -18.47 0.93 -12.36
CA GLY A 107 -19.18 -0.25 -11.89
C GLY A 107 -18.91 -0.63 -10.44
N ILE A 108 -18.08 0.15 -9.72
CA ILE A 108 -17.73 -0.08 -8.31
C ILE A 108 -17.69 1.23 -7.53
N SER A 109 -18.16 1.20 -6.28
CA SER A 109 -17.95 2.28 -5.32
C SER A 109 -16.67 2.03 -4.53
N ALA A 110 -15.66 2.87 -4.73
CA ALA A 110 -14.36 2.73 -4.08
C ALA A 110 -13.64 4.05 -3.93
N LEU A 111 -12.87 4.18 -2.85
CA LEU A 111 -11.95 5.29 -2.65
C LEU A 111 -10.52 4.82 -2.89
N GLN A 112 -9.82 5.52 -3.78
CA GLN A 112 -8.39 5.37 -3.94
C GLN A 112 -7.70 6.29 -2.94
N VAL A 113 -6.92 5.71 -2.04
CA VAL A 113 -6.16 6.43 -1.02
C VAL A 113 -4.68 6.35 -1.38
N GLY A 114 -3.98 7.49 -1.28
CA GLY A 114 -2.55 7.61 -1.46
C GLY A 114 -1.83 7.93 -0.15
N CYS A 115 -0.67 7.31 0.05
CA CYS A 115 0.15 7.44 1.27
C CYS A 115 1.61 7.73 0.96
N GLY A 116 2.19 8.58 1.79
CA GLY A 116 3.57 9.03 1.80
C GLY A 116 3.94 9.90 0.61
N HIS A 117 5.05 10.63 0.71
CA HIS A 117 5.45 11.59 -0.32
C HIS A 117 6.42 10.99 -1.33
N LYS A 118 6.26 11.36 -2.61
CA LYS A 118 7.18 10.96 -3.67
C LYS A 118 7.40 12.11 -4.66
N LYS A 119 8.67 12.45 -4.92
CA LYS A 119 9.05 13.48 -5.90
C LYS A 119 8.71 13.04 -7.32
N GLU A 120 8.37 14.00 -8.19
CA GLU A 120 8.00 13.78 -9.59
C GLU A 120 9.02 12.91 -10.34
N LYS A 121 10.33 13.18 -10.17
CA LYS A 121 11.40 12.43 -10.81
C LYS A 121 11.45 10.92 -10.49
N HIS A 122 10.76 10.48 -9.43
CA HIS A 122 10.69 9.07 -9.06
C HIS A 122 9.38 8.40 -9.52
N LEU A 123 8.45 9.16 -10.09
CA LEU A 123 7.17 8.67 -10.61
C LEU A 123 7.24 8.50 -12.12
N THR A 124 6.36 7.65 -12.65
CA THR A 124 6.18 7.52 -14.09
C THR A 124 5.30 8.66 -14.62
N LYS A 125 5.49 9.07 -15.88
CA LYS A 125 4.71 10.17 -16.48
C LYS A 125 3.18 10.00 -16.36
N PRO A 126 2.61 8.79 -16.53
CA PRO A 126 1.17 8.58 -16.33
C PRO A 126 0.72 8.82 -14.88
N GLU A 127 1.50 8.37 -13.89
CA GLU A 127 1.18 8.62 -12.47
C GLU A 127 1.21 10.13 -12.16
N VAL A 128 2.19 10.84 -12.72
CA VAL A 128 2.28 12.31 -12.59
C VAL A 128 1.07 12.99 -13.22
N GLY A 129 0.67 12.57 -14.43
CA GLY A 129 -0.54 13.06 -15.10
C GLY A 129 -1.80 12.81 -14.28
N HIS A 130 -1.92 11.62 -13.68
CA HIS A 130 -3.03 11.26 -12.79
C HIS A 130 -3.14 12.20 -11.57
N PHE A 131 -2.04 12.39 -10.84
CA PHE A 131 -2.06 13.29 -9.67
C PHE A 131 -2.35 14.75 -10.04
N ARG A 132 -1.82 15.22 -11.17
CA ARG A 132 -2.08 16.59 -11.67
C ARG A 132 -3.53 16.79 -12.09
N ALA A 133 -4.13 15.82 -12.77
CA ALA A 133 -5.54 15.88 -13.17
C ALA A 133 -6.49 15.94 -11.96
N GLN A 134 -6.10 15.30 -10.85
CA GLN A 134 -6.89 15.28 -9.61
C GLN A 134 -6.55 16.45 -8.67
N GLY A 135 -5.48 17.21 -8.94
CA GLY A 135 -5.02 18.29 -8.05
C GLY A 135 -4.46 17.81 -6.70
N VAL A 136 -4.03 16.54 -6.61
CA VAL A 136 -3.60 15.91 -5.34
C VAL A 136 -2.07 15.82 -5.28
N PRO A 137 -1.44 16.01 -4.10
CA PRO A 137 0.00 15.80 -3.93
C PRO A 137 0.42 14.37 -4.32
N MET A 138 1.62 14.28 -4.88
CA MET A 138 2.18 13.02 -5.39
C MET A 138 2.50 12.03 -4.26
N LYS A 139 1.85 10.85 -4.28
CA LYS A 139 1.98 9.85 -3.22
C LYS A 139 2.87 8.66 -3.57
N ARG A 140 3.48 8.03 -2.56
CA ARG A 140 4.42 6.90 -2.71
C ARG A 140 3.70 5.57 -2.96
N LYS A 141 2.54 5.35 -2.33
CA LYS A 141 1.74 4.14 -2.50
C LYS A 141 0.26 4.47 -2.65
N LEU A 142 -0.37 3.90 -3.67
CA LEU A 142 -1.81 3.96 -3.88
C LEU A 142 -2.46 2.62 -3.52
N ARG A 143 -3.65 2.67 -2.93
CA ARG A 143 -4.50 1.50 -2.70
C ARG A 143 -5.96 1.88 -2.77
N GLU A 144 -6.75 1.01 -3.41
CA GLU A 144 -8.20 1.15 -3.49
C GLU A 144 -8.87 0.39 -2.35
N PHE A 145 -9.86 1.05 -1.75
CA PHE A 145 -10.72 0.50 -0.72
C PHE A 145 -12.16 0.53 -1.22
N PRO A 146 -12.84 -0.63 -1.35
CA PRO A 146 -14.24 -0.66 -1.70
C PRO A 146 -15.06 -0.17 -0.51
N VAL A 147 -15.89 0.84 -0.75
CA VAL A 147 -16.72 1.54 0.24
C VAL A 147 -18.17 1.54 -0.21
N THR A 148 -19.07 1.87 0.71
CA THR A 148 -20.47 2.13 0.38
C THR A 148 -20.65 3.59 -0.06
N GLU A 149 -21.75 3.90 -0.75
CA GLU A 149 -21.97 5.24 -1.34
C GLU A 149 -22.10 6.36 -0.30
N ASP A 150 -22.63 6.04 0.87
CA ASP A 150 -22.72 6.92 2.04
C ASP A 150 -21.35 7.24 2.66
N ALA A 151 -20.32 6.44 2.36
CA ALA A 151 -18.97 6.60 2.88
C ALA A 151 -18.00 7.25 1.88
N LEU A 152 -18.52 7.86 0.81
CA LEU A 152 -17.71 8.56 -0.18
C LEU A 152 -17.18 9.87 0.39
N LEU A 153 -15.93 10.18 0.05
CA LEU A 153 -15.24 11.39 0.47
C LEU A 153 -14.83 12.19 -0.76
N PRO A 154 -14.76 13.53 -0.68
CA PRO A 154 -14.26 14.34 -1.76
C PRO A 154 -12.78 14.05 -2.05
N LEU A 155 -12.38 14.34 -3.28
CA LEU A 155 -10.98 14.32 -3.72
C LEU A 155 -10.16 15.27 -2.84
N GLY A 156 -8.92 14.87 -2.51
CA GLY A 156 -8.02 15.71 -1.71
C GLY A 156 -8.27 15.66 -0.20
N THR A 157 -9.29 14.95 0.28
CA THR A 157 -9.55 14.80 1.72
C THR A 157 -8.41 14.05 2.41
N SER A 158 -7.77 14.65 3.41
CA SER A 158 -6.76 14.02 4.25
C SER A 158 -7.40 13.18 5.35
N ILE A 159 -6.88 11.98 5.60
CA ILE A 159 -7.42 11.07 6.61
C ILE A 159 -6.34 10.70 7.64
N GLY A 160 -6.58 11.09 8.90
CA GLY A 160 -5.65 10.85 10.01
C GLY A 160 -5.91 9.54 10.77
N VAL A 161 -5.17 9.35 11.87
CA VAL A 161 -5.29 8.15 12.71
C VAL A 161 -6.60 8.10 13.49
N ARG A 162 -7.17 9.25 13.86
CA ARG A 162 -8.47 9.36 14.55
C ARG A 162 -9.64 8.80 13.75
N HIS A 163 -9.42 8.46 12.48
CA HIS A 163 -10.32 7.57 11.76
C HIS A 163 -10.60 6.30 12.57
N PHE A 164 -9.60 5.74 13.23
CA PHE A 164 -9.70 4.55 14.06
C PHE A 164 -9.91 4.93 15.54
N VAL A 165 -10.77 4.19 16.24
CA VAL A 165 -11.03 4.36 17.68
C VAL A 165 -10.24 3.32 18.47
N PRO A 166 -9.57 3.69 19.58
CA PRO A 166 -8.89 2.72 20.42
C PRO A 166 -9.91 1.72 21.01
N GLY A 167 -9.54 0.45 21.14
CA GLY A 167 -10.45 -0.61 21.58
C GLY A 167 -11.14 -1.37 20.45
N GLN A 168 -11.19 -0.82 19.24
CA GLN A 168 -11.80 -1.48 18.08
C GLN A 168 -10.91 -2.60 17.49
N TYR A 169 -11.50 -3.44 16.62
CA TYR A 169 -10.79 -4.45 15.84
C TYR A 169 -10.61 -4.03 14.37
N VAL A 170 -9.41 -4.27 13.83
CA VAL A 170 -9.05 -3.98 12.44
C VAL A 170 -8.44 -5.18 11.74
N ASP A 171 -8.57 -5.25 10.42
CA ASP A 171 -7.87 -6.21 9.58
C ASP A 171 -6.66 -5.53 8.93
N VAL A 172 -5.46 -6.09 9.15
CA VAL A 172 -4.21 -5.54 8.61
C VAL A 172 -3.66 -6.45 7.52
N THR A 173 -3.53 -5.88 6.32
CA THR A 173 -3.07 -6.59 5.12
C THR A 173 -1.72 -6.07 4.69
N GLY A 174 -0.78 -6.95 4.41
CA GLY A 174 0.57 -6.55 4.00
C GLY A 174 1.26 -7.62 3.16
N ILE A 175 2.34 -7.22 2.50
CA ILE A 175 3.20 -8.14 1.77
C ILE A 175 4.15 -8.80 2.76
N THR A 176 4.00 -10.11 2.92
CA THR A 176 4.85 -10.90 3.83
C THR A 176 6.33 -10.86 3.45
N ARG A 177 7.22 -10.95 4.43
CA ARG A 177 8.68 -11.02 4.19
C ARG A 177 9.00 -12.18 3.24
N GLY A 178 9.67 -11.88 2.13
CA GLY A 178 10.15 -12.89 1.18
C GLY A 178 11.26 -13.73 1.80
N LYS A 179 11.20 -15.05 1.58
CA LYS A 179 12.26 -16.00 2.00
C LYS A 179 12.94 -16.66 0.80
N GLY A 180 12.72 -16.19 -0.43
CA GLY A 180 13.27 -16.82 -1.64
C GLY A 180 12.69 -18.21 -1.91
N PHE A 181 13.44 -19.06 -2.63
CA PHE A 181 13.09 -20.46 -2.86
C PHE A 181 13.36 -21.27 -1.58
N GLN A 182 12.37 -22.01 -1.10
CA GLN A 182 12.47 -22.77 0.14
C GLN A 182 12.07 -24.24 -0.06
N GLY A 183 12.79 -25.14 0.63
CA GLY A 183 12.54 -26.57 0.65
C GLY A 183 11.22 -26.97 1.31
N GLY A 184 10.80 -28.23 1.16
CA GLY A 184 9.52 -28.73 1.68
C GLY A 184 9.35 -28.57 3.20
N MET A 185 10.43 -28.79 3.97
CA MET A 185 10.41 -28.64 5.43
C MET A 185 10.07 -27.21 5.86
N LYS A 186 10.81 -26.19 5.38
CA LYS A 186 10.59 -24.80 5.81
C LYS A 186 9.30 -24.20 5.22
N ARG A 187 8.92 -24.61 4.00
CA ARG A 187 7.75 -24.07 3.30
C ARG A 187 6.43 -24.62 3.85
N TRP A 188 6.40 -25.92 4.17
CA TRP A 188 5.17 -26.65 4.50
C TRP A 188 5.17 -27.35 5.86
N GLY A 189 6.29 -27.34 6.59
CA GLY A 189 6.40 -28.02 7.88
C GLY A 189 6.57 -29.54 7.78
N PHE A 190 7.10 -30.06 6.67
CA PHE A 190 7.38 -31.50 6.55
C PHE A 190 8.47 -31.94 7.54
N LYS A 191 8.30 -33.14 8.14
CA LYS A 191 9.21 -33.68 9.17
C LYS A 191 10.60 -34.05 8.64
N GLY A 192 10.71 -34.46 7.37
CA GLY A 192 11.95 -35.00 6.79
C GLY A 192 12.14 -36.49 7.10
N MET A 193 13.34 -37.01 6.80
CA MET A 193 13.76 -38.39 7.09
C MET A 193 14.66 -38.41 8.36
N PRO A 194 14.79 -39.55 9.06
CA PRO A 194 15.67 -39.67 10.21
C PRO A 194 17.13 -39.31 9.87
N ALA A 195 17.89 -38.90 10.89
CA ALA A 195 19.30 -38.55 10.74
C ALA A 195 20.23 -39.78 10.75
N SER A 196 19.81 -40.87 11.41
CA SER A 196 20.54 -42.14 11.55
C SER A 196 19.74 -43.31 10.95
N HIS A 197 20.23 -44.54 11.12
CA HIS A 197 19.61 -45.79 10.65
C HIS A 197 19.41 -45.88 9.13
N GLY A 198 20.47 -45.57 8.37
CA GLY A 198 20.55 -45.89 6.93
C GLY A 198 19.97 -44.83 5.98
N ALA A 199 19.50 -43.68 6.47
CA ALA A 199 19.11 -42.57 5.61
C ALA A 199 20.35 -41.90 4.98
N SER A 200 20.56 -42.10 3.67
CA SER A 200 21.62 -41.42 2.91
C SER A 200 21.03 -40.27 2.08
N LEU A 201 21.56 -39.05 2.27
CA LEU A 201 21.28 -37.82 1.48
C LEU A 201 19.81 -37.33 1.42
N SER A 202 18.87 -38.03 2.06
CA SER A 202 17.43 -37.78 1.93
C SER A 202 16.79 -37.06 3.12
N HIS A 203 17.58 -36.65 4.12
CA HIS A 203 17.11 -36.03 5.38
C HIS A 203 16.09 -34.89 5.17
N ARG A 204 16.28 -34.07 4.11
CA ARG A 204 15.42 -32.92 3.79
C ARG A 204 14.57 -33.09 2.54
N SER A 205 14.53 -34.29 1.98
CA SER A 205 13.72 -34.62 0.81
C SER A 205 12.21 -34.53 1.14
N ILE A 206 11.38 -34.36 0.12
CA ILE A 206 9.91 -34.26 0.30
C ILE A 206 9.22 -35.62 0.42
N GLY A 207 9.97 -36.72 0.24
CA GLY A 207 9.41 -38.07 0.15
C GLY A 207 8.56 -38.28 -1.11
N SER A 208 7.61 -39.21 -1.03
CA SER A 208 6.75 -39.55 -2.16
C SER A 208 5.83 -38.40 -2.57
N THR A 209 5.80 -38.13 -3.87
CA THR A 209 5.03 -37.03 -4.46
C THR A 209 3.65 -37.46 -4.95
N GLY A 210 3.44 -38.75 -5.23
CA GLY A 210 2.20 -39.28 -5.78
C GLY A 210 2.16 -40.80 -5.83
N GLN A 211 1.10 -41.33 -6.42
CA GLN A 211 0.92 -42.76 -6.70
C GLN A 211 1.59 -43.11 -8.04
N ARG A 212 2.07 -44.35 -8.17
CA ARG A 212 2.79 -44.81 -9.37
C ARG A 212 1.83 -45.09 -10.54
N ASP A 213 0.84 -45.97 -10.33
CA ASP A 213 0.00 -46.49 -11.42
C ASP A 213 -1.33 -45.72 -11.60
N ALA A 214 -2.18 -45.64 -10.58
CA ALA A 214 -3.52 -45.05 -10.73
C ALA A 214 -3.81 -44.00 -9.64
N PRO A 215 -3.72 -42.68 -9.93
CA PRO A 215 -3.28 -42.06 -11.18
C PRO A 215 -1.77 -41.77 -11.18
N GLY A 216 -1.05 -42.19 -12.23
CA GLY A 216 0.38 -41.90 -12.47
C GLY A 216 0.69 -40.43 -12.78
N LYS A 217 0.19 -39.51 -11.96
CA LYS A 217 0.44 -38.07 -12.06
C LYS A 217 0.54 -37.43 -10.69
N VAL A 218 1.19 -36.28 -10.63
CA VAL A 218 1.14 -35.43 -9.43
C VAL A 218 -0.15 -34.61 -9.44
N PHE A 219 -0.92 -34.69 -8.36
CA PHE A 219 -2.13 -33.88 -8.23
C PHE A 219 -1.81 -32.38 -8.19
N LYS A 220 -2.64 -31.58 -8.86
CA LYS A 220 -2.56 -30.11 -8.83
C LYS A 220 -2.71 -29.63 -7.38
N GLY A 221 -1.89 -28.65 -6.98
CA GLY A 221 -1.87 -28.14 -5.60
C GLY A 221 -1.09 -29.00 -4.60
N LYS A 222 -0.44 -30.10 -5.02
CA LYS A 222 0.48 -30.85 -4.16
C LYS A 222 1.56 -29.92 -3.60
N LYS A 223 1.77 -30.00 -2.29
CA LYS A 223 2.77 -29.22 -1.56
C LYS A 223 4.19 -29.61 -2.00
N MET A 224 4.89 -28.67 -2.63
CA MET A 224 6.25 -28.83 -3.20
C MET A 224 7.18 -27.68 -2.79
N PRO A 225 8.51 -27.83 -2.87
CA PRO A 225 9.44 -26.72 -2.65
C PRO A 225 9.19 -25.57 -3.63
N GLY A 226 9.59 -24.35 -3.25
CA GLY A 226 9.38 -23.17 -4.10
C GLY A 226 9.40 -21.85 -3.34
N ARG A 227 9.04 -20.76 -4.04
CA ARG A 227 9.06 -19.41 -3.46
C ARG A 227 8.14 -19.32 -2.23
N MET A 228 8.69 -18.84 -1.12
CA MET A 228 7.99 -18.63 0.16
C MET A 228 8.02 -17.15 0.54
N GLY A 229 6.90 -16.64 1.07
CA GLY A 229 6.75 -15.22 1.40
C GLY A 229 6.58 -14.34 0.16
N GLY A 230 6.63 -13.02 0.33
CA GLY A 230 6.42 -12.06 -0.75
C GLY A 230 4.99 -12.06 -1.31
N LYS A 231 4.05 -12.65 -0.57
CA LYS A 231 2.63 -12.71 -0.92
C LYS A 231 1.85 -11.81 0.03
N GLN A 232 0.76 -11.25 -0.48
CA GLN A 232 -0.19 -10.49 0.32
C GLN A 232 -0.91 -11.43 1.29
N ARG A 233 -0.91 -11.08 2.57
CA ARG A 233 -1.66 -11.77 3.63
C ARG A 233 -2.32 -10.76 4.54
N THR A 234 -3.46 -11.16 5.08
CA THR A 234 -4.24 -10.37 6.03
C THR A 234 -4.23 -11.07 7.38
N VAL A 235 -3.81 -10.36 8.41
CA VAL A 235 -4.05 -10.75 9.80
C VAL A 235 -5.36 -10.10 10.19
N LYS A 236 -6.30 -10.93 10.64
CA LYS A 236 -7.68 -10.50 10.93
C LYS A 236 -7.84 -10.20 12.41
N ASN A 237 -8.85 -9.38 12.75
CA ASN A 237 -9.26 -9.09 14.12
C ASN A 237 -8.11 -8.63 15.02
N VAL A 238 -7.30 -7.71 14.51
CA VAL A 238 -6.19 -7.14 15.26
C VAL A 238 -6.70 -5.98 16.12
N TRP A 239 -6.38 -6.00 17.40
CA TRP A 239 -6.93 -5.03 18.35
C TRP A 239 -6.10 -3.74 18.39
N VAL A 240 -6.76 -2.59 18.30
CA VAL A 240 -6.12 -1.26 18.39
C VAL A 240 -5.96 -0.90 19.86
N TYR A 241 -4.71 -0.79 20.32
CA TYR A 241 -4.38 -0.56 21.73
C TYR A 241 -4.30 0.93 22.08
N LYS A 242 -3.66 1.72 21.21
CA LYS A 242 -3.41 3.14 21.43
C LYS A 242 -3.35 3.85 20.08
N ILE A 243 -3.75 5.11 20.05
CA ILE A 243 -3.56 6.02 18.92
C ILE A 243 -2.90 7.31 19.39
N ASP A 244 -2.06 7.91 18.56
CA ASP A 244 -1.40 9.18 18.80
C ASP A 244 -1.68 10.08 17.58
N PRO A 245 -2.62 11.04 17.72
CA PRO A 245 -2.99 11.93 16.63
C PRO A 245 -1.88 12.92 16.26
N ALA A 246 -1.11 13.42 17.24
CA ALA A 246 -0.05 14.39 17.00
C ALA A 246 1.05 13.83 16.07
N ARG A 247 1.40 12.55 16.23
CA ARG A 247 2.42 11.88 15.41
C ARG A 247 1.85 11.03 14.28
N ASN A 248 0.53 10.94 14.16
CA ASN A 248 -0.16 9.99 13.30
C ASN A 248 0.34 8.53 13.47
N LEU A 249 0.46 8.07 14.71
CA LEU A 249 0.86 6.70 15.05
C LEU A 249 -0.29 5.88 15.62
N MET A 250 -0.30 4.59 15.30
CA MET A 250 -1.24 3.62 15.85
C MET A 250 -0.50 2.39 16.38
N TRP A 251 -0.86 1.95 17.58
CA TRP A 251 -0.34 0.76 18.22
C TRP A 251 -1.38 -0.35 18.14
N VAL A 252 -0.96 -1.48 17.58
CA VAL A 252 -1.84 -2.62 17.34
C VAL A 252 -1.27 -3.85 18.05
N LYS A 253 -2.13 -4.59 18.77
CA LYS A 253 -1.72 -5.77 19.53
C LYS A 253 -1.26 -6.90 18.60
N GLY A 254 -0.07 -7.43 18.85
CA GLY A 254 0.49 -8.58 18.17
C GLY A 254 1.23 -8.24 16.88
N GLN A 255 1.11 -9.15 15.90
CA GLN A 255 1.99 -9.20 14.73
C GLN A 255 1.33 -8.65 13.47
N VAL A 256 2.06 -7.81 12.75
CA VAL A 256 1.67 -7.26 11.45
C VAL A 256 2.52 -7.86 10.32
N PRO A 257 1.91 -8.28 9.18
CA PRO A 257 2.64 -8.87 8.07
C PRO A 257 3.55 -7.84 7.38
N GLY A 258 4.80 -8.24 7.12
CA GLY A 258 5.77 -7.42 6.39
C GLY A 258 7.03 -7.12 7.19
N ALA A 259 8.04 -6.63 6.48
CA ALA A 259 9.23 -6.06 7.09
C ALA A 259 8.94 -4.67 7.67
N GLU A 260 9.82 -4.18 8.52
CA GLU A 260 9.82 -2.78 8.95
C GLU A 260 10.07 -1.87 7.74
N GLY A 261 9.44 -0.69 7.72
CA GLY A 261 9.41 0.23 6.58
C GLY A 261 8.46 -0.15 5.45
N ASN A 262 7.89 -1.36 5.45
CA ASN A 262 6.92 -1.74 4.41
C ASN A 262 5.54 -1.15 4.67
N PHE A 263 4.84 -0.89 3.57
CA PHE A 263 3.45 -0.50 3.59
C PHE A 263 2.53 -1.66 4.00
N VAL A 264 1.54 -1.31 4.80
CA VAL A 264 0.42 -2.15 5.21
C VAL A 264 -0.88 -1.40 4.97
N PHE A 265 -1.95 -2.16 4.77
CA PHE A 265 -3.28 -1.65 4.48
C PHE A 265 -4.19 -2.07 5.62
N ILE A 266 -4.79 -1.10 6.27
CA ILE A 266 -5.66 -1.28 7.42
C ILE A 266 -7.09 -1.01 6.96
N LYS A 267 -8.01 -1.86 7.38
CA LYS A 267 -9.44 -1.67 7.20
C LYS A 267 -10.14 -2.17 8.45
N ASP A 268 -11.41 -1.82 8.63
CA ASP A 268 -12.19 -2.37 9.73
C ASP A 268 -12.28 -3.89 9.64
N ALA A 269 -12.38 -4.54 10.80
CA ALA A 269 -12.43 -5.99 10.88
C ALA A 269 -13.73 -6.55 10.27
N PHE A 270 -13.61 -7.61 9.48
CA PHE A 270 -14.76 -8.22 8.83
C PHE A 270 -15.59 -9.10 9.78
N TYR A 271 -14.93 -9.86 10.67
CA TYR A 271 -15.61 -10.81 11.55
C TYR A 271 -16.02 -10.18 12.88
N LYS A 272 -15.07 -9.57 13.60
CA LYS A 272 -15.38 -8.78 14.80
C LYS A 272 -15.75 -7.37 14.38
N LYS A 273 -17.02 -7.16 14.02
CA LYS A 273 -17.50 -5.84 13.62
C LYS A 273 -17.23 -4.82 14.73
N PRO A 274 -16.73 -3.63 14.40
CA PRO A 274 -16.54 -2.57 15.39
C PRO A 274 -17.91 -2.08 15.90
N ASP A 275 -17.93 -1.51 17.10
CA ASP A 275 -19.12 -0.86 17.63
C ASP A 275 -19.42 0.39 16.80
N ILE A 276 -20.55 0.37 16.10
CA ILE A 276 -20.93 1.38 15.11
C ILE A 276 -21.14 2.75 15.78
N SER A 277 -21.59 2.75 17.04
CA SER A 277 -21.96 3.98 17.78
C SER A 277 -20.76 4.88 18.08
N LEU A 278 -19.57 4.28 18.26
CA LEU A 278 -18.36 4.98 18.65
C LEU A 278 -17.52 5.46 17.45
N LEU A 279 -17.77 4.92 16.25
CA LEU A 279 -16.92 5.18 15.10
C LEU A 279 -17.24 6.51 14.42
N PRO A 280 -16.23 7.32 14.10
CA PRO A 280 -16.44 8.47 13.23
C PRO A 280 -16.74 7.99 11.81
N PHE A 281 -17.77 8.59 11.21
CA PHE A 281 -18.24 8.25 9.87
C PHE A 281 -18.55 9.52 9.06
N PRO A 282 -18.20 9.57 7.75
CA PRO A 282 -17.40 8.61 6.96
C PRO A 282 -15.92 8.50 7.41
N THR A 283 -15.39 9.58 7.98
CA THR A 283 -14.06 9.69 8.61
C THR A 283 -14.13 10.66 9.80
N TYR A 284 -13.07 10.75 10.59
CA TYR A 284 -12.96 11.81 11.61
C TYR A 284 -12.71 13.17 10.95
N PHE A 285 -13.53 14.15 11.26
CA PHE A 285 -13.32 15.56 10.90
C PHE A 285 -12.81 16.30 12.13
N ALA A 286 -11.63 16.90 12.02
CA ALA A 286 -11.11 17.74 13.08
C ALA A 286 -11.90 19.06 13.11
N PRO A 287 -12.39 19.51 14.28
CA PRO A 287 -12.91 20.85 14.43
C PRO A 287 -11.77 21.87 14.23
N GLU A 288 -12.10 23.08 13.77
CA GLU A 288 -11.12 24.12 13.44
C GLU A 288 -10.30 24.59 14.64
N ASP A 289 -10.85 24.43 15.85
CA ASP A 289 -10.22 24.86 17.12
C ASP A 289 -9.23 23.83 17.71
N GLU A 290 -9.11 22.63 17.14
CA GLU A 290 -8.22 21.59 17.68
C GLU A 290 -6.81 21.64 17.06
N ASP A 291 -5.82 22.05 17.85
CA ASP A 291 -4.42 21.96 17.48
C ASP A 291 -3.92 20.50 17.54
N ILE A 292 -3.73 19.89 16.36
CA ILE A 292 -3.33 18.47 16.21
C ILE A 292 -2.05 18.15 16.98
N ALA A 293 -1.13 19.11 17.09
CA ALA A 293 0.17 18.93 17.73
C ALA A 293 0.09 18.76 19.27
N GLU A 294 -0.97 19.26 19.89
CA GLU A 294 -1.14 19.24 21.36
C GLU A 294 -2.01 18.05 21.83
N LEU A 295 -2.61 17.32 20.90
CA LEU A 295 -3.50 16.22 21.23
C LEU A 295 -2.76 15.08 21.94
N GLU A 296 -3.28 14.73 23.11
CA GLU A 296 -2.80 13.60 23.89
C GLU A 296 -3.11 12.25 23.21
N PRO A 297 -2.28 11.22 23.44
CA PRO A 297 -2.51 9.94 22.84
C PRO A 297 -3.63 9.17 23.58
N LEU A 298 -4.60 8.68 22.82
CA LEU A 298 -5.75 7.95 23.34
C LEU A 298 -5.43 6.46 23.49
N VAL A 299 -5.67 5.89 24.67
CA VAL A 299 -5.44 4.48 25.00
C VAL A 299 -6.77 3.75 25.11
N ALA A 300 -6.83 2.49 24.69
CA ALA A 300 -8.01 1.66 24.81
C ALA A 300 -8.34 1.36 26.27
N GLU A 301 -9.62 1.48 26.63
CA GLU A 301 -10.10 1.02 27.92
C GLU A 301 -10.04 -0.50 27.97
N LEU A 302 -9.33 -1.01 28.98
CA LEU A 302 -9.11 -2.44 29.15
C LEU A 302 -10.22 -3.12 29.98
N GLY A 303 -11.17 -2.37 30.53
CA GLY A 303 -12.19 -2.85 31.48
C GLY A 303 -11.65 -2.93 32.91
N GLU A 304 -12.50 -2.91 33.94
CA GLU A 304 -12.05 -2.82 35.35
C GLU A 304 -11.51 -4.14 35.92
N VAL A 305 -12.06 -5.26 35.45
CA VAL A 305 -11.75 -6.60 35.97
C VAL A 305 -10.45 -7.11 35.38
N ASP A 306 -9.54 -7.56 36.23
CA ASP A 306 -8.30 -8.21 35.80
C ASP A 306 -8.62 -9.55 35.11
N PRO A 307 -8.27 -9.73 33.83
CA PRO A 307 -8.49 -10.99 33.12
C PRO A 307 -7.75 -12.18 33.75
N PHE A 308 -6.75 -11.95 34.60
CA PHE A 308 -6.03 -12.99 35.33
C PHE A 308 -6.64 -13.32 36.70
N MET A 309 -7.49 -12.45 37.27
CA MET A 309 -8.19 -12.73 38.53
C MET A 309 -9.60 -13.31 38.33
N ALA A 310 -10.18 -13.20 37.13
CA ALA A 310 -11.53 -13.71 36.84
C ALA A 310 -11.59 -15.24 36.64
N ALA A 311 -10.52 -15.98 36.95
CA ALA A 311 -10.39 -17.42 36.69
C ALA A 311 -10.46 -18.32 37.94
N ASP A 312 -10.74 -17.76 39.12
CA ASP A 312 -10.98 -18.51 40.36
C ASP A 312 -12.45 -18.51 40.79
#